data_AF-X1ABX5-F1
#
_entry.id   AF-X1ABX5-F1
#
_cell.length_a   1.000
_cell.length_b   1.000
_cell.length_c   1.000
_cell.angle_alpha   90.00
_cell.angle_beta   90.00
_cell.angle_gamma   90.00
#
_symmetry.space_group_name_H-M   'P 1'
#
loop_
_entity.id
_entity.type
_entity.pdbx_description
1 polymer ?
#
loop_
_entity_poly.entity_id
_entity_poly.type
_entity_poly.pdbx_seq_one_letter_code
_entity_poly.pdbx_strand_id
1 'polypeptide(L)' 'FLASIERDKAGYSWQTGPQISETLGMLPVDVADTVEIAHKMGWVKWICRMGTAPYAFGQVMITPVGRLWLETDARR' A
#
# COMPACT_ATOMS: atom_id res chain seq x y z
N PHE A 1 -5.74 -6.38 -0.38
CA PHE A 1 -5.92 -5.39 -1.46
C PHE A 1 -4.66 -5.19 -2.31
N LEU A 2 -3.59 -4.53 -1.84
CA LEU A 2 -2.44 -4.19 -2.70
C LEU A 2 -1.79 -5.40 -3.44
N ALA A 3 -1.85 -6.60 -2.85
CA ALA A 3 -1.36 -7.83 -3.47
C ALA A 3 -2.13 -8.26 -4.73
N SER A 4 -3.44 -7.97 -4.79
CA SER A 4 -4.35 -8.40 -5.84
C SER A 4 -4.42 -7.45 -7.03
N ILE A 5 -3.69 -6.33 -6.98
CA ILE A 5 -3.67 -5.34 -8.06
C ILE A 5 -2.79 -5.86 -9.19
N GLU A 6 -3.30 -5.77 -10.43
CA GLU A 6 -2.55 -6.13 -11.63
C GLU A 6 -1.29 -5.26 -11.74
N ARG A 7 -0.19 -5.87 -12.18
CA ARG A 7 1.10 -5.20 -12.31
C ARG A 7 1.29 -4.78 -13.76
N ASP A 8 1.91 -3.61 -13.96
CA ASP A 8 2.32 -3.15 -15.28
C ASP A 8 3.44 -4.03 -15.87
N LYS A 9 3.85 -3.72 -17.11
CA LYS A 9 4.93 -4.45 -17.80
C LYS A 9 6.28 -4.40 -17.06
N ALA A 10 6.48 -3.44 -16.16
CA ALA A 10 7.67 -3.31 -15.34
C ALA A 10 7.52 -3.99 -13.96
N GLY A 11 6.39 -4.63 -13.69
CA GLY A 11 6.10 -5.34 -12.45
C GLY A 11 5.62 -4.44 -11.31
N TYR A 12 5.25 -3.18 -11.58
CA TYR A 12 4.77 -2.24 -10.57
C TYR A 12 3.25 -2.21 -10.47
N SER A 13 2.75 -1.91 -9.26
CA SER A 13 1.32 -1.84 -8.94
C SER A 13 1.08 -0.65 -7.99
N TRP A 14 1.53 0.53 -8.42
CA TRP A 14 1.45 1.75 -7.63
C TRP A 14 0.01 2.20 -7.45
N GLN A 15 -0.35 2.61 -6.23
CA GLN A 15 -1.65 3.16 -5.88
C GLN A 15 -1.49 4.44 -5.06
N THR A 16 -2.42 5.37 -5.19
CA THR A 16 -2.49 6.57 -4.35
C THR A 16 -3.33 6.32 -3.10
N GLY A 17 -3.15 7.14 -2.06
CA GLY A 17 -3.99 7.12 -0.87
C GLY A 17 -5.49 7.23 -1.18
N PRO A 18 -5.93 8.22 -2.01
CA PRO A 18 -7.33 8.34 -2.42
C PRO A 18 -7.89 7.10 -3.10
N GLN A 19 -7.13 6.48 -4.04
CA GLN A 19 -7.56 5.25 -4.71
C GLN A 19 -7.82 4.12 -3.71
N ILE A 20 -6.96 3.97 -2.71
CA ILE A 20 -7.11 2.94 -1.66
C ILE A 20 -8.33 3.26 -0.79
N SER A 21 -8.46 4.52 -0.34
CA SER A 21 -9.57 4.98 0.49
C SER A 21 -10.92 4.76 -0.19
N GLU A 22 -11.05 5.15 -1.46
CA GLU A 22 -12.26 4.94 -2.27
C GLU A 22 -12.56 3.46 -2.49
N THR A 23 -11.55 2.66 -2.84
CA THR A 23 -11.75 1.24 -3.16
C THR A 23 -12.12 0.41 -1.93
N LEU A 24 -11.57 0.74 -0.76
CA LEU A 24 -11.80 0.00 0.48
C LEU A 24 -12.92 0.61 1.35
N GLY A 25 -13.45 1.77 0.97
CA GLY A 25 -14.41 2.51 1.81
C GLY A 25 -13.81 2.92 3.17
N MET A 26 -12.48 3.09 3.24
CA MET A 26 -11.75 3.45 4.46
C MET A 26 -11.55 4.95 4.54
N LEU A 27 -11.49 5.51 5.76
CA LEU A 27 -11.15 6.92 5.92
C LEU A 27 -9.72 7.18 5.45
N PRO A 28 -9.43 8.35 4.85
CA PRO A 28 -8.09 8.74 4.44
C PRO A 28 -7.02 8.60 5.54
N VAL A 29 -7.38 8.92 6.79
CA VAL A 29 -6.47 8.80 7.94
C VAL A 29 -6.15 7.35 8.28
N ASP A 30 -7.15 6.46 8.26
CA ASP A 30 -6.93 5.02 8.52
C ASP A 30 -6.04 4.39 7.45
N VAL A 31 -6.20 4.81 6.19
CA VAL A 31 -5.32 4.41 5.09
C VAL A 31 -3.90 4.93 5.33
N ALA A 32 -3.74 6.19 5.74
CA ALA A 32 -2.42 6.77 6.03
C ALA A 32 -1.70 5.97 7.14
N ASP A 33 -2.38 5.72 8.25
CA ASP A 33 -1.84 4.97 9.40
C ASP A 33 -1.48 3.53 9.02
N THR A 34 -2.40 2.83 8.33
CA THR A 34 -2.20 1.45 7.91
C THR A 34 -1.00 1.33 6.98
N VAL A 35 -0.89 2.24 6.01
CA VAL A 35 0.23 2.22 5.07
C VAL A 35 1.54 2.58 5.76
N GLU A 36 1.54 3.52 6.71
CA GLU A 36 2.74 3.85 7.49
C GLU A 36 3.23 2.66 8.32
N ILE A 37 2.33 1.94 8.98
CA ILE A 37 2.66 0.72 9.72
C ILE A 37 3.23 -0.34 8.78
N ALA A 38 2.55 -0.62 7.66
CA ALA A 38 3.02 -1.60 6.69
C ALA A 38 4.38 -1.21 6.07
N HIS A 39 4.64 0.09 5.91
CA HIS A 39 5.92 0.60 5.41
C HIS A 39 7.04 0.38 6.43
N LYS A 40 6.78 0.67 7.73
CA LYS A 40 7.72 0.39 8.83
C LYS A 40 8.07 -1.09 8.95
N MET A 41 7.13 -1.99 8.62
CA MET A 41 7.35 -3.44 8.57
C MET A 41 8.04 -3.93 7.29
N GLY A 42 8.27 -3.06 6.30
CA GLY A 42 8.85 -3.41 5.01
C GLY A 42 7.90 -4.16 4.05
N TRP A 43 6.62 -4.24 4.38
CA TRP A 43 5.61 -4.94 3.56
C TRP A 43 5.17 -4.12 2.35
N VAL A 44 5.27 -2.80 2.44
CA VAL A 44 5.03 -1.89 1.32
C VAL A 44 6.23 -0.95 1.15
N LYS A 45 6.40 -0.45 -0.06
CA LYS A 45 7.28 0.68 -0.36
C LYS A 45 6.45 1.82 -0.91
N TRP A 46 6.85 3.04 -0.62
CA TRP A 46 6.15 4.23 -1.10
C TRP A 46 7.09 5.28 -1.69
N ILE A 47 6.52 6.20 -2.45
CA ILE A 47 7.20 7.38 -2.95
C ILE A 47 6.64 8.58 -2.19
N CYS A 48 7.50 9.32 -1.50
CA CYS A 48 7.12 10.54 -0.80
C CYS A 48 6.77 11.64 -1.81
N ARG A 49 5.69 12.38 -1.53
CA ARG A 49 5.28 13.54 -2.31
C ARG A 49 4.70 14.57 -1.35
N MET A 50 5.04 15.85 -1.53
CA MET A 50 4.43 16.91 -0.72
C MET A 50 2.98 17.18 -1.16
N GLY A 51 2.17 17.74 -0.26
CA GLY A 51 0.78 18.12 -0.57
C GLY A 51 -0.19 16.95 -0.65
N THR A 52 0.16 15.79 -0.09
CA THR A 52 -0.67 14.57 -0.08
C THR A 52 -1.38 14.33 1.24
N ALA A 53 -1.45 15.33 2.13
CA ALA A 53 -2.13 15.18 3.42
C ALA A 53 -3.54 14.59 3.24
N PRO A 54 -3.95 13.60 4.07
CA PRO A 54 -3.25 13.10 5.26
C PRO A 54 -2.15 12.06 4.99
N TYR A 55 -1.94 11.65 3.75
CA TYR A 55 -0.97 10.62 3.39
C TYR A 55 0.47 11.16 3.44
N ALA A 56 1.37 10.45 4.13
CA ALA A 56 2.81 10.71 4.07
C ALA A 56 3.46 10.31 2.72
N PHE A 57 2.67 9.73 1.81
CA PHE A 57 3.10 9.21 0.52
C PHE A 57 2.23 9.73 -0.63
N GLY A 58 2.83 9.82 -1.81
CA GLY A 58 2.11 10.02 -3.06
C GLY A 58 1.60 8.71 -3.65
N GLN A 59 2.46 7.69 -3.68
CA GLN A 59 2.12 6.37 -4.21
C GLN A 59 2.72 5.26 -3.36
N VAL A 60 2.03 4.13 -3.24
CA VAL A 60 2.44 2.95 -2.48
C VAL A 60 2.26 1.69 -3.33
N MET A 61 3.12 0.69 -3.13
CA MET A 61 2.91 -0.66 -3.65
C MET A 61 3.45 -1.72 -2.68
N ILE A 62 2.94 -2.94 -2.80
CA ILE A 62 3.39 -4.07 -1.99
C ILE A 62 4.77 -4.59 -2.43
N THR A 63 5.64 -4.87 -1.45
CA THR A 63 6.96 -5.47 -1.69
C THR A 63 6.88 -6.98 -1.88
N PRO A 64 7.94 -7.65 -2.39
CA PRO A 64 8.01 -9.12 -2.35
C PRO A 64 7.88 -9.68 -0.94
N VAL A 65 8.50 -9.03 0.05
CA VAL A 65 8.42 -9.43 1.47
C VAL A 65 6.97 -9.36 1.97
N GLY A 66 6.24 -8.28 1.66
CA GLY A 66 4.84 -8.15 2.03
C GLY A 66 3.94 -9.20 1.38
N ARG A 67 4.24 -9.60 0.13
CA ARG A 67 3.51 -10.71 -0.53
C ARG A 67 3.76 -12.05 0.15
N LEU A 68 5.02 -12.38 0.43
CA LEU A 68 5.37 -13.60 1.13
C LEU A 68 4.72 -13.67 2.51
N TRP A 69 4.68 -12.54 3.23
CA TRP A 69 3.99 -12.44 4.51
C TRP A 69 2.51 -12.80 4.39
N LEU A 70 1.77 -12.24 3.41
CA LEU A 70 0.37 -12.59 3.17
C LEU A 70 0.16 -14.08 2.86
N GLU A 71 1.05 -14.68 2.06
CA GLU A 71 0.98 -16.12 1.74
C GLU A 71 1.22 -17.00 2.96
N THR A 72 2.07 -16.55 3.88
CA THR A 72 2.39 -17.26 5.12
C THR A 72 1.28 -17.12 6.16
N ASP A 73 0.71 -15.92 6.27
CA ASP A 73 -0.40 -15.63 7.18
C ASP A 73 -1.68 -16.38 6.75
N ALA A 74 -1.97 -16.44 5.45
CA ALA A 74 -3.12 -17.17 4.92
C ALA A 74 -3.07 -18.71 5.14
N ARG A 75 -1.92 -19.25 5.57
CA ARG A 75 -1.73 -20.67 5.88
C ARG A 75 -1.77 -20.97 7.39
N ARG A 76 -1.89 -19.95 8.24
CA ARG A 76 -2.08 -20.08 9.68
C ARG A 76 -3.56 -20.04 10.03
#